data_AF-A0A9X2E2G9-F1
#
_entry.id   AF-A0A9X2E2G9-F1
#
_cell.length_a   1.000
_cell.length_b   1.000
_cell.length_c   1.000
_cell.angle_alpha   90.00
_cell.angle_beta   90.00
_cell.angle_gamma   90.00
#
_symmetry.space_group_name_H-M   'P 1'
#
loop_
_entity.id
_entity.type
_entity.pdbx_description
1 polymer ?
#
loop_
_entity_poly.entity_id
_entity_poly.type
_entity_poly.pdbx_seq_one_letter_code
_entity_poly.pdbx_strand_id
1 'polypeptide(L)'
;MDITVRTSRFLAALAVAVVVAATAATTASATTTYPDGGTWKYGIREYSSTPYLYSEYFHASKTHKASTITSRGVLSSSGWVVKGLWAKAPEKASNYSTSTNHWYYNV
;
A
#
# COMPACT_ATOMS: atom_id res chain seq x y z
N MET A 1 -42.69 9.21 46.88
CA MET A 1 -41.27 9.48 46.60
C MET A 1 -40.68 8.20 46.06
N ASP A 2 -40.51 8.14 44.74
CA ASP A 2 -39.77 7.07 44.05
C ASP A 2 -38.32 7.01 44.53
N ILE A 3 -37.74 5.80 44.48
CA ILE A 3 -36.51 5.48 43.76
C ILE A 3 -36.34 3.95 43.80
N THR A 4 -36.54 3.32 42.65
CA THR A 4 -36.11 1.93 42.39
C THR A 4 -34.71 1.99 41.80
N VAL A 5 -33.73 1.33 42.42
CA VAL A 5 -32.44 1.02 41.76
C VAL A 5 -32.13 -0.45 41.99
N ARG A 6 -32.44 -1.26 40.97
CA ARG A 6 -32.07 -2.67 40.86
C ARG A 6 -30.60 -2.74 40.47
N THR A 7 -29.70 -2.89 41.44
CA THR A 7 -28.26 -3.05 41.17
C THR A 7 -27.96 -4.49 40.74
N SER A 8 -27.62 -4.66 39.46
CA SER A 8 -27.22 -5.93 38.86
C SER A 8 -25.82 -6.33 39.35
N ARG A 9 -25.71 -7.53 39.90
CA ARG A 9 -24.43 -8.18 40.18
C ARG A 9 -23.94 -8.87 38.91
N PHE A 10 -23.02 -8.26 38.19
CA PHE A 10 -22.20 -8.98 37.20
C PHE A 10 -20.73 -8.62 37.43
N LEU A 11 -20.14 -9.38 38.34
CA LEU A 11 -18.70 -9.47 38.55
C LEU A 11 -18.10 -10.35 37.43
N ALA A 12 -16.98 -9.87 36.88
CA ALA A 12 -15.75 -10.62 36.59
C ALA A 12 -15.13 -10.13 35.28
N ALA A 13 -14.24 -9.15 35.43
CA ALA A 13 -13.29 -8.77 34.41
C ALA A 13 -12.32 -9.93 34.14
N LEU A 14 -12.27 -10.41 32.89
CA LEU A 14 -11.20 -11.28 32.41
C LEU A 14 -10.43 -10.51 31.34
N ALA A 15 -9.37 -9.82 31.77
CA ALA A 15 -8.40 -9.22 30.87
C ALA A 15 -7.54 -10.34 30.27
N VAL A 16 -7.77 -10.67 29.00
CA VAL A 16 -6.88 -11.57 28.25
C VAL A 16 -5.71 -10.73 27.74
N ALA A 17 -4.54 -10.91 28.35
CA ALA A 17 -3.29 -10.33 27.87
C ALA A 17 -2.84 -11.07 26.61
N VAL A 18 -3.07 -10.48 25.44
CA VAL A 18 -2.47 -10.94 24.18
C VAL A 18 -1.04 -10.41 24.11
N VAL A 19 -0.05 -11.26 24.36
CA VAL A 19 1.34 -10.96 24.05
C VAL A 19 1.50 -11.09 22.53
N VAL A 20 1.34 -9.98 21.80
CA VAL A 20 1.72 -9.92 20.39
C VAL A 20 3.24 -9.86 20.35
N ALA A 21 3.88 -10.96 19.94
CA ALA A 21 5.29 -10.96 19.59
C ALA A 21 5.47 -9.95 18.44
N ALA A 22 6.10 -8.82 18.72
CA ALA A 22 6.48 -7.82 17.72
C ALA A 22 7.59 -8.39 16.85
N THR A 23 7.25 -9.26 15.90
CA THR A 23 8.10 -9.47 14.72
C THR A 23 8.16 -8.11 14.04
N ALA A 24 9.37 -7.55 13.90
CA ALA A 24 9.61 -6.30 13.19
C ALA A 24 9.06 -6.42 11.75
N ALA A 25 7.81 -6.03 11.56
CA ALA A 25 7.20 -5.95 10.25
C ALA A 25 7.86 -4.77 9.55
N THR A 26 8.73 -5.04 8.58
CA THR A 26 9.11 -4.02 7.60
C THR A 26 7.83 -3.61 6.90
N THR A 27 7.34 -2.41 7.21
CA THR A 27 6.08 -1.88 6.67
C THR A 27 6.22 -1.71 5.17
N ALA A 28 5.76 -2.69 4.40
CA ALA A 28 5.47 -2.54 2.98
C ALA A 28 4.36 -1.49 2.86
N SER A 29 4.71 -0.30 2.37
CA SER A 29 3.74 0.76 2.11
C SER A 29 3.19 0.56 0.71
N ALA A 30 1.99 -0.01 0.61
CA ALA A 30 1.27 -0.24 -0.63
C ALA A 30 -0.04 0.55 -0.64
N THR A 31 -0.25 1.37 -1.66
CA THR A 31 -1.50 2.10 -1.89
C THR A 31 -2.19 1.53 -3.12
N THR A 32 -3.51 1.34 -3.03
CA THR A 32 -4.36 0.97 -4.17
C THR A 32 -5.41 2.05 -4.37
N THR A 33 -5.56 2.53 -5.60
CA THR A 33 -6.57 3.53 -6.01
C THR A 33 -7.20 3.14 -7.35
N TYR A 34 -8.30 3.79 -7.73
CA TYR A 34 -9.05 3.49 -8.94
C TYR A 34 -9.21 4.72 -9.87
N PRO A 35 -8.12 5.38 -10.26
CA PRO A 35 -8.21 6.58 -11.09
C PRO A 35 -8.63 6.25 -12.52
N ASP A 36 -9.29 7.20 -13.18
CA ASP A 36 -9.64 7.17 -14.61
C ASP A 36 -10.38 5.90 -15.09
N GLY A 37 -10.99 5.14 -14.18
CA GLY A 37 -11.64 3.86 -14.47
C GLY A 37 -10.70 2.66 -14.52
N GLY A 38 -9.42 2.84 -14.17
CA GLY A 38 -8.42 1.79 -14.00
C GLY A 38 -8.20 1.35 -12.55
N THR A 39 -7.19 0.53 -12.33
CA THR A 39 -6.69 0.16 -11.00
C THR A 39 -5.20 0.50 -10.92
N TRP A 40 -4.83 1.32 -9.94
CA TRP A 40 -3.44 1.72 -9.72
C TRP A 40 -2.95 1.22 -8.36
N LYS A 41 -1.88 0.43 -8.38
CA LYS A 41 -1.20 -0.10 -7.20
C LYS A 41 0.22 0.43 -7.19
N TYR A 42 0.61 1.11 -6.13
CA TYR A 42 1.95 1.69 -6.05
C TYR A 42 2.48 1.68 -4.62
N GLY A 43 3.80 1.73 -4.49
CA GLY A 43 4.42 1.71 -3.17
C GLY A 43 5.85 1.21 -3.15
N ILE A 44 6.26 0.79 -1.96
CA ILE A 44 7.56 0.16 -1.70
C ILE A 44 7.29 -1.22 -1.09
N ARG A 45 7.87 -2.25 -1.69
CA ARG A 45 7.82 -3.64 -1.21
C ARG A 45 9.23 -4.16 -1.02
N GLU A 46 9.43 -5.06 -0.08
CA GLU A 46 10.75 -5.62 0.20
C GLU A 46 10.79 -7.09 -0.21
N TYR A 47 11.86 -7.47 -0.91
CA TYR A 47 12.17 -8.86 -1.24
C TYR A 47 13.57 -9.17 -0.73
N SER A 48 13.68 -10.16 0.17
CA SER A 48 14.97 -10.61 0.73
C SER A 48 15.87 -9.45 1.18
N SER A 49 15.33 -8.55 2.01
CA SER A 49 16.01 -7.36 2.53
C SER A 49 16.39 -6.31 1.49
N THR A 50 15.83 -6.37 0.28
CA THR A 50 16.00 -5.36 -0.76
C THR A 50 14.68 -4.64 -1.02
N PRO A 51 14.59 -3.31 -0.79
CA PRO A 51 13.39 -2.55 -1.12
C PRO A 51 13.30 -2.30 -2.62
N TYR A 52 12.08 -2.43 -3.13
CA TYR A 52 11.69 -2.15 -4.50
C TYR A 52 10.54 -1.16 -4.51
N LEU A 53 10.77 -0.07 -5.22
CA LEU A 53 9.74 0.86 -5.64
C LEU A 53 8.92 0.19 -6.75
N TYR A 54 7.61 0.31 -6.73
CA TYR A 54 6.77 -0.20 -7.81
C TYR A 54 5.58 0.71 -8.11
N SER A 55 5.28 0.88 -9.39
CA SER A 55 4.02 1.45 -9.90
C SER A 55 3.42 0.44 -10.89
N GLU A 56 2.18 0.01 -10.61
CA GLU A 56 1.45 -0.97 -11.42
C GLU A 56 0.07 -0.40 -11.74
N TYR A 57 -0.20 -0.15 -13.02
CA TYR A 57 -1.48 0.39 -13.47
C TYR A 57 -2.16 -0.54 -14.47
N PHE A 58 -3.46 -0.72 -14.33
CA PHE A 58 -4.30 -1.50 -15.23
C PHE A 58 -5.46 -0.65 -15.72
N HIS A 59 -5.69 -0.65 -17.03
CA HIS A 59 -6.89 -0.08 -17.61
C HIS A 59 -7.50 -1.04 -18.65
N ALA A 60 -8.77 -1.41 -18.47
CA ALA A 60 -9.43 -2.44 -19.29
C ALA A 60 -9.65 -2.00 -20.75
N SER A 61 -9.86 -0.70 -21.00
CA SER A 61 -10.27 -0.19 -22.31
C SER A 61 -9.32 0.77 -23.02
N LYS A 62 -8.26 1.27 -22.37
CA LYS A 62 -7.36 2.30 -22.91
C LYS A 62 -5.89 1.86 -22.83
N THR A 63 -5.10 2.30 -23.79
CA THR A 63 -3.63 2.20 -23.73
C THR A 63 -3.13 3.07 -22.59
N HIS A 64 -2.20 2.56 -21.80
CA HIS A 64 -1.79 3.20 -20.54
C HIS A 64 -0.33 2.86 -20.20
N LYS A 65 0.26 3.54 -19.22
CA LYS A 65 1.62 3.26 -18.73
C LYS A 65 1.75 3.52 -17.24
N ALA A 66 2.81 3.00 -16.64
CA ALA A 66 3.22 3.25 -15.27
C ALA A 66 4.71 3.63 -15.22
N SER A 67 5.09 4.47 -14.27
CA SER A 67 6.49 4.79 -14.01
C SER A 67 6.75 5.06 -12.54
N THR A 68 8.03 4.95 -12.17
CA THR A 68 8.54 5.27 -10.84
C THR A 68 9.79 6.12 -10.95
N ILE A 69 9.97 7.05 -10.02
CA ILE A 69 11.23 7.80 -9.86
C ILE A 69 11.72 7.57 -8.44
N THR A 70 12.92 7.03 -8.29
CA THR A 70 13.53 6.82 -6.97
C THR A 70 14.00 8.15 -6.39
N SER A 71 14.29 8.18 -5.08
CA SER A 71 14.89 9.34 -4.43
C SER A 71 16.25 9.77 -4.99
N ARG A 72 16.88 8.94 -5.83
CA ARG A 72 18.13 9.27 -6.56
C ARG A 72 17.86 9.75 -7.98
N GLY A 73 16.61 9.93 -8.37
CA GLY A 73 16.21 10.36 -9.71
C GLY A 73 16.22 9.24 -10.76
N VAL A 74 16.34 7.96 -10.36
CA VAL A 74 16.30 6.85 -11.32
C VAL A 74 14.87 6.62 -11.78
N LEU A 75 14.63 6.77 -13.09
CA LEU A 75 13.35 6.53 -13.74
C LEU A 75 13.25 5.07 -14.20
N SER A 76 12.18 4.39 -13.81
CA SER A 76 11.73 3.13 -14.42
C SER A 76 10.35 3.35 -15.03
N SER A 77 10.12 2.78 -16.21
CA SER A 77 8.90 2.97 -16.99
C SER A 77 8.51 1.67 -17.67
N SER A 78 7.21 1.36 -17.68
CA SER A 78 6.69 0.20 -18.42
C SER A 78 6.68 0.42 -19.94
N GLY A 79 6.85 1.66 -20.41
CA GLY A 79 6.39 2.07 -21.73
C GLY A 79 4.85 2.06 -21.84
N TRP A 80 4.31 2.42 -23.00
CA TRP A 80 2.88 2.32 -23.27
C TRP A 80 2.49 0.85 -23.48
N VAL A 81 1.48 0.43 -22.74
CA VAL A 81 0.93 -0.92 -22.74
C VAL A 81 -0.51 -0.85 -23.24
N VAL A 82 -0.89 -1.81 -24.10
CA VAL A 82 -2.26 -1.90 -24.62
C VAL A 82 -3.26 -2.19 -23.49
N LYS A 83 -4.53 -1.86 -23.75
CA LYS A 83 -5.65 -2.11 -22.84
C LYS A 83 -5.73 -3.57 -22.37
N GLY A 84 -6.18 -3.78 -21.13
CA GLY A 84 -6.40 -5.11 -20.57
C GLY A 84 -5.14 -5.82 -20.06
N LEU A 85 -3.98 -5.17 -20.11
CA LEU A 85 -2.74 -5.66 -19.49
C LEU A 85 -2.34 -4.76 -18.33
N TRP A 86 -1.44 -5.24 -17.46
CA TRP A 86 -0.85 -4.43 -16.41
C TRP A 86 0.42 -3.76 -16.91
N ALA A 87 0.47 -2.43 -16.85
CA ALA A 87 1.69 -1.65 -16.95
C ALA A 87 2.45 -1.73 -15.62
N LYS A 88 3.70 -2.20 -15.62
CA LYS A 88 4.51 -2.40 -14.41
C LYS A 88 5.87 -1.71 -14.53
N ALA A 89 6.22 -0.92 -13.53
CA ALA A 89 7.52 -0.26 -13.42
C ALA A 89 8.11 -0.52 -12.03
N PRO A 90 8.87 -1.62 -11.84
CA PRO A 90 9.67 -1.84 -10.65
C PRO A 90 11.03 -1.14 -10.77
N GLU A 91 11.55 -0.66 -9.64
CA GLU A 91 12.92 -0.14 -9.54
C GLU A 91 13.47 -0.41 -8.15
N LYS A 92 14.78 -0.64 -8.02
CA LYS A 92 15.39 -0.82 -6.70
C LYS A 92 15.31 0.50 -5.94
N ALA A 93 14.71 0.48 -4.76
CA ALA A 93 14.62 1.64 -3.90
C ALA A 93 15.94 1.83 -3.12
N SER A 94 16.33 3.09 -2.89
CA SER A 94 17.47 3.44 -2.03
C SER A 94 17.05 3.74 -0.57
N ASN A 95 15.75 3.89 -0.32
CA ASN A 95 15.14 4.11 0.99
C ASN A 95 13.63 3.81 0.92
N TYR A 96 12.95 3.90 2.06
CA TYR A 96 11.51 3.66 2.19
C TYR A 96 10.67 4.96 2.21
N SER A 97 11.28 6.10 1.86
CA SER A 97 10.62 7.40 2.00
C SER A 97 9.59 7.61 0.89
N THR A 98 8.34 7.87 1.28
CA THR A 98 7.26 8.21 0.33
C THR A 98 7.28 9.68 -0.09
N SER A 99 8.08 10.53 0.56
CA SER A 99 8.22 11.95 0.20
C SER A 99 9.25 12.19 -0.91
N THR A 100 10.19 11.26 -1.09
CA THR A 100 11.29 11.40 -2.07
C THR A 100 11.22 10.38 -3.19
N ASN A 101 10.48 9.28 -3.01
CA ASN A 101 10.15 8.39 -4.11
C ASN A 101 8.79 8.80 -4.71
N HIS A 102 8.66 8.66 -6.02
CA HIS A 102 7.45 9.05 -6.73
C HIS A 102 6.94 7.93 -7.64
N TRP A 103 5.62 7.87 -7.78
CA TRP A 103 4.91 6.90 -8.60
C TRP A 103 3.96 7.64 -9.51
N TYR A 104 3.88 7.18 -10.76
CA TYR A 104 3.00 7.77 -11.75
C TYR A 104 2.28 6.69 -12.54
N TYR A 105 1.15 7.09 -13.10
CA TYR A 105 0.42 6.37 -14.13
C TYR A 105 -0.03 7.38 -15.20
N ASN A 106 -0.27 6.90 -16.41
CA ASN A 106 -0.90 7.68 -17.48
C ASN A 106 -1.83 6.76 -18.30
N VAL A 107 -2.91 7.34 -18.82
CA VAL A 107 -3.93 6.71 -19.66
C VAL A 107 -4.25 7.59 -20.86
#